data_AF-A0A537LXS9-F1
#
_entry.id   AF-A0A537LXS9-F1
#
_cell.length_a   1.000
_cell.length_b   1.000
_cell.length_c   1.000
_cell.angle_alpha   90.00
_cell.angle_beta   90.00
_cell.angle_gamma   90.00
#
_symmetry.space_group_name_H-M   'P 1'
#
loop_
_entity.id
_entity.type
_entity.pdbx_description
1 polymer ?
#
loop_
_entity_poly.entity_id
_entity_poly.type
_entity_poly.pdbx_seq_one_letter_code
_entity_poly.pdbx_strand_id
1 'polypeptide(L)'
;MKVQIGRWGNSLAVRLPKPLVDRLKLKEGDEIDAGVIEKALEAADQAAVERRRQEALQRIRQTRWTLPADYKFDREEANARPSMDRW
;
A
#
# COMPACT_ATOMS: atom_id res chain seq x y z
N MET A 1 -0.34 3.73 20.25
CA MET A 1 -1.15 4.81 20.83
C MET A 1 -2.22 5.19 19.81
N LYS A 2 -3.50 5.18 20.17
CA LYS A 2 -4.57 5.64 19.26
C LYS A 2 -4.83 7.12 19.55
N VAL A 3 -4.86 7.95 18.51
CA VAL A 3 -5.20 9.38 18.61
C VAL A 3 -6.50 9.65 17.87
N GLN A 4 -7.33 10.52 18.42
CA GLN A 4 -8.60 10.94 17.82
C GLN A 4 -8.36 12.17 16.95
N ILE A 5 -9.06 12.24 15.82
CA ILE A 5 -9.03 13.37 14.90
C ILE A 5 -10.11 14.36 15.35
N GLY A 6 -9.72 15.62 15.53
CA GLY A 6 -10.62 16.75 15.80
C GLY A 6 -10.66 17.72 14.63
N ARG A 7 -11.47 18.77 14.77
CA ARG A 7 -11.55 19.88 13.81
C ARG A 7 -10.96 21.15 14.41
N TRP A 8 -10.14 21.86 13.65
CA TRP A 8 -9.61 23.18 13.98
C TRP A 8 -9.89 24.14 12.80
N GLY A 9 -10.83 25.06 12.98
CA GLY A 9 -11.33 25.90 11.89
C GLY A 9 -11.96 25.05 10.77
N ASN A 10 -11.42 25.20 9.55
CA ASN A 10 -11.81 24.43 8.36
C ASN A 10 -10.92 23.18 8.14
N SER A 11 -9.96 22.94 9.03
CA SER A 11 -8.99 21.86 8.89
C SER A 11 -9.20 20.75 9.93
N LEU A 12 -8.68 19.57 9.65
CA LEU A 12 -8.58 18.48 10.63
C LEU A 12 -7.29 18.62 11.45
N ALA A 13 -7.34 18.20 12.71
CA ALA A 13 -6.23 18.30 13.63
C ALA A 13 -6.11 17.04 14.50
N VAL A 14 -4.88 16.69 14.88
CA VAL A 14 -4.58 15.64 15.86
C VAL A 14 -3.92 16.26 17.08
N ARG A 15 -4.29 15.78 18.27
CA ARG A 15 -3.61 16.20 19.50
C ARG A 15 -2.28 15.47 19.61
N LEU A 16 -1.18 16.23 19.73
CA LEU A 16 0.13 15.66 19.99
C LEU A 16 0.24 15.23 21.47
N PRO A 17 0.67 13.98 21.75
CA PRO A 17 0.95 13.54 23.11
C PRO A 17 2.06 14.38 23.76
N LYS A 18 1.89 14.71 25.05
CA LYS A 18 2.88 15.49 25.83
C LYS A 18 4.33 14.95 25.71
N PRO A 19 4.60 13.63 25.78
CA PRO A 19 5.96 13.12 25.61
C PRO A 19 6.60 13.45 24.25
N LEU A 20 5.81 13.60 23.19
CA LEU A 20 6.30 13.99 21.87
C LEU A 20 6.66 15.48 21.85
N VAL A 21 5.77 16.31 22.41
CA VAL A 21 5.97 17.76 22.55
C VAL A 21 7.25 18.05 23.32
N ASP A 22 7.46 17.37 24.45
CA ASP A 22 8.63 17.56 25.31
C ASP A 22 9.94 17.13 24.62
N ARG A 23 9.94 16.00 23.92
CA ARG A 23 11.13 15.48 23.22
C ARG A 23 11.54 16.33 22.02
N LEU A 24 10.56 16.77 21.25
CA LEU A 24 10.77 17.60 20.06
C LEU A 24 10.84 19.10 20.41
N LYS A 25 10.65 19.45 21.70
CA LYS A 25 10.64 20.83 22.22
C LYS A 25 9.72 21.76 21.43
N LEU A 26 8.58 21.24 21.03
CA LEU A 26 7.60 21.97 20.23
C LEU A 26 6.90 23.02 21.09
N LYS A 27 6.71 24.20 20.53
CA LYS A 27 5.92 25.29 21.12
C LYS A 27 4.83 25.74 20.14
N GLU A 28 3.89 26.52 20.66
CA GLU A 28 2.85 27.11 19.83
C GLU A 28 3.48 28.03 18.77
N GLY A 29 2.97 27.93 17.53
CA GLY A 29 3.49 28.66 16.38
C GLY A 29 4.68 28.00 15.67
N ASP A 30 5.19 26.87 16.17
CA ASP A 30 6.18 26.08 15.44
C ASP A 30 5.53 25.46 14.19
N GLU A 31 6.22 25.59 13.06
CA GLU A 31 5.86 24.96 11.81
C GLU A 31 6.54 23.59 11.72
N ILE A 32 5.77 22.57 11.32
CA ILE A 32 6.26 21.21 11.16
C ILE A 32 5.89 20.76 9.76
N ASP A 33 6.89 20.30 9.02
CA ASP A 33 6.66 19.74 7.69
C ASP A 33 5.86 18.43 7.80
N ALA A 34 4.70 18.42 7.13
CA ALA A 34 3.83 17.25 7.05
C ALA A 34 4.36 16.15 6.12
N GLY A 35 5.54 16.31 5.50
CA GLY A 35 6.16 15.31 4.63
C GLY A 35 6.38 13.94 5.29
N VAL A 36 6.34 13.86 6.63
CA VAL A 36 6.30 12.58 7.36
C VAL A 36 4.96 11.83 7.15
N ILE A 37 3.85 12.56 7.07
CA ILE A 37 2.50 11.99 6.81
C ILE A 37 2.42 11.47 5.38
N GLU A 38 2.97 12.20 4.42
CA GLU A 38 3.03 11.77 3.01
C GLU A 38 3.86 10.50 2.84
N LYS A 39 5.06 10.44 3.44
CA LYS A 39 5.87 9.21 3.47
C LYS A 39 5.19 8.04 4.18
N ALA A 40 4.41 8.31 5.23
CA ALA A 40 3.65 7.26 5.93
C ALA A 40 2.50 6.71 5.07
N LEU A 41 1.85 7.55 4.26
CA LEU A 41 0.84 7.15 3.28
C LEU A 41 1.46 6.29 2.18
N GLU A 42 2.57 6.73 1.59
CA GLU A 42 3.30 5.96 0.58
C GLU A 42 3.75 4.59 1.13
N ALA A 43 4.28 4.55 2.36
CA ALA A 43 4.69 3.30 3.00
C ALA A 43 3.49 2.37 3.26
N ALA A 44 2.32 2.91 3.64
CA ALA A 44 1.10 2.14 3.83
C ALA A 44 0.60 1.52 2.51
N ASP A 45 0.69 2.26 1.41
CA ASP A 45 0.33 1.77 0.07
C ASP A 45 1.28 0.65 -0.38
N GLN A 46 2.59 0.82 -0.20
CA GLN A 46 3.56 -0.23 -0.50
C GLN A 46 3.33 -1.49 0.35
N ALA A 47 3.04 -1.32 1.64
CA ALA A 47 2.71 -2.45 2.52
C ALA A 47 1.41 -3.17 2.07
N ALA A 48 0.43 -2.44 1.56
CA ALA A 48 -0.80 -3.02 1.02
C ALA A 48 -0.55 -3.80 -0.28
N VAL A 49 0.31 -3.29 -1.16
CA VAL A 49 0.74 -3.99 -2.38
C VAL A 49 1.47 -5.28 -2.04
N GLU A 50 2.45 -5.23 -1.14
CA GLU A 50 3.21 -6.41 -0.74
C GLU A 50 2.32 -7.46 -0.07
N ARG A 51 1.37 -7.05 0.79
CA ARG A 51 0.38 -7.96 1.37
C ARG A 51 -0.46 -8.66 0.29
N ARG A 52 -0.98 -7.94 -0.69
CA ARG A 52 -1.74 -8.55 -1.81
C ARG A 52 -0.90 -9.55 -2.59
N ARG A 53 0.37 -9.24 -2.84
CA ARG A 53 1.31 -10.14 -3.51
C ARG A 53 1.49 -11.44 -2.72
N GLN A 54 1.73 -11.34 -1.42
CA GLN A 54 1.90 -12.51 -0.55
C GLN A 54 0.64 -13.37 -0.52
N GLU A 55 -0.55 -12.77 -0.40
CA GLU A 55 -1.82 -13.48 -0.44
C GLU A 55 -2.06 -14.19 -1.79
N ALA A 56 -1.67 -13.58 -2.91
CA ALA A 56 -1.78 -14.21 -4.23
C ALA A 56 -0.84 -15.41 -4.35
N LEU A 57 0.42 -15.28 -3.90
CA LEU A 57 1.38 -16.38 -3.88
C LEU A 57 0.93 -17.52 -2.97
N GLN A 58 0.34 -17.22 -1.81
CA GLN A 58 -0.23 -18.24 -0.93
C GLN A 58 -1.38 -18.99 -1.61
N ARG A 59 -2.29 -18.30 -2.30
CA ARG A 59 -3.37 -18.93 -3.07
C ARG A 59 -2.84 -19.87 -4.16
N ILE A 60 -1.81 -19.45 -4.90
CA ILE A 60 -1.15 -20.30 -5.92
C ILE A 60 -0.49 -21.52 -5.28
N ARG A 61 0.16 -21.36 -4.12
CA ARG A 61 0.76 -22.50 -3.41
C ARG A 61 -0.28 -23.48 -2.87
N GLN A 62 -1.43 -22.97 -2.41
CA GLN A 62 -2.52 -23.79 -1.88
C GLN A 62 -3.19 -24.66 -2.95
N THR A 63 -3.28 -24.19 -4.20
CA THR A 63 -3.87 -24.99 -5.28
C THR A 63 -3.00 -26.19 -5.66
N ARG A 64 -1.72 -26.26 -5.21
CA ARG A 64 -0.78 -27.37 -5.44
C ARG A 64 -0.78 -27.85 -6.89
N TRP A 65 -1.01 -26.93 -7.83
CA TRP A 65 -1.14 -27.29 -9.21
C TRP A 65 0.22 -27.73 -9.74
N THR A 66 0.31 -28.98 -10.16
CA THR A 66 1.48 -29.53 -10.82
C THR A 66 1.31 -29.37 -12.32
N LEU A 67 2.28 -28.72 -12.94
CA LEU A 67 2.34 -28.61 -14.39
C LEU A 67 2.75 -29.98 -14.98
N PRO A 68 2.25 -30.33 -16.17
CA PRO A 68 2.74 -31.50 -16.93
C PRO A 68 4.27 -31.48 -17.09
N ALA A 69 4.87 -32.67 -17.25
CA ALA A 69 6.33 -32.81 -17.33
C ALA A 69 6.96 -32.07 -18.52
N ASP A 70 6.20 -31.88 -19.58
CA ASP A 70 6.55 -31.21 -20.83
C ASP A 70 6.00 -29.77 -20.92
N TYR A 71 5.40 -29.27 -19.83
CA TYR A 71 4.81 -27.93 -19.83
C TYR A 71 5.90 -26.85 -19.96
N LYS A 72 5.77 -26.04 -21.00
CA LYS A 72 6.55 -24.83 -21.21
C LYS A 72 5.61 -23.65 -21.36
N PHE A 73 5.78 -22.63 -20.53
CA PHE A 73 5.03 -21.39 -20.68
C PHE A 73 5.53 -20.62 -21.91
N ASP A 74 4.66 -20.37 -22.87
CA ASP A 74 4.91 -19.49 -24.02
C ASP A 74 4.08 -18.20 -23.89
N ARG A 75 4.77 -17.07 -23.85
CA ARG A 75 4.15 -15.76 -23.67
C ARG A 75 3.43 -15.29 -24.92
N GLU A 76 3.95 -15.58 -26.11
CA GLU A 76 3.37 -15.13 -27.37
C GLU A 76 2.08 -15.90 -27.64
N GLU A 77 2.10 -17.22 -27.43
CA GLU A 77 0.91 -18.06 -27.50
C GLU A 77 -0.19 -17.60 -26.53
N ALA A 78 0.15 -17.38 -25.25
CA ALA A 78 -0.81 -16.96 -24.24
C ALA A 78 -1.42 -15.56 -24.50
N ASN A 79 -0.71 -14.70 -25.24
CA ASN A 79 -1.18 -13.36 -25.60
C ASN A 79 -1.76 -13.28 -27.03
N ALA A 80 -1.77 -14.39 -27.78
CA ALA A 80 -2.34 -14.43 -29.12
C ALA A 80 -3.85 -14.17 -29.02
N ARG A 81 -4.29 -13.05 -29.60
CA ARG A 81 -5.72 -12.75 -29.76
C ARG A 81 -6.12 -13.18 -31.16
N PRO A 82 -7.25 -13.90 -31.34
CA PRO A 82 -7.74 -14.20 -32.68
C PRO A 82 -7.97 -12.88 -33.42
N SER A 83 -7.41 -12.72 -34.62
CA SER A 83 -7.79 -11.58 -35.46
C SER A 83 -9.26 -11.75 -35.82
N MET A 84 -10.05 -10.71 -35.55
CA MET A 84 -11.45 -10.63 -35.96
C MET A 84 -11.54 -10.31 -37.45
N ASP A 85 -10.94 -11.15 -38.30
CA ASP A 85 -11.03 -11.01 -39.77
C ASP A 85 -12.13 -11.91 -40.32
N ARG A 86 -13.34 -11.85 -39.77
CA ARG A 86 -14.56 -12.39 -40.39
C ARG A 86 -15.80 -11.74 -39.76
N TRP A 87 -16.23 -10.62 -40.32
CA TRP A 87 -17.63 -10.18 -40.38
C TRP A 87 -17.88 -9.60 -41.76
#